data_AF-A0A1H9PNN0-F1
#
_entry.id   AF-A0A1H9PNN0-F1
#
_cell.length_a   1.000
_cell.length_b   1.000
_cell.length_c   1.000
_cell.angle_alpha   90.00
_cell.angle_beta   90.00
_cell.angle_gamma   90.00
#
_symmetry.space_group_name_H-M   'P 1'
#
loop_
_entity.id
_entity.type
_entity.pdbx_description
1 polymer ?
#
loop_
_entity_poly.entity_id
_entity_poly.type
_entity_poly.pdbx_seq_one_letter_code
_entity_poly.pdbx_strand_id
1 'polypeptide(L)'
;MKRIFLTSSIIGMILTGSNLVLAEEITNKLEENDIENSLINQNIGASQRVEVNKNNEQEKKKEFLDNVAIIKYHVKHIDFNTNKELIPTITKIGLEGDKITENGITNFQKEKIPAEYRLISEPKQEKVLSKSNNEEMITFYYVKNNLEKLKKEKIEQIQKFQYIDYIDDNLIEECIDKINNATTTDEINKIFESISKENKTKLIQTKLHIKYIDAETKKEIYPTITKIEFFGTVIKGLKPVLIDGYVPLKKEQDVILKDKISNEVIFEYVRPSDNVEFSDFVKKKINLKVPIAYKNIDFTENYKNMETYVLKQIYTKQLYTEVITTENDINELIYHLTDLPISASYIRHCRNITYDKREHIKDNSYRFILSFTYTVDKYSVTDEDIEQSEQIIDDFIKEKITDNMSDYEKVKIIYEYLIDHGSAAIDYTGKTIPYTDKKRSVYAPSTLIIEGKGVCEAYAVAFSRMAERAGLEQKWVSSIYSPYITYGTSDQIKKNKEIYQKKLQKYDSRQKILNLNHAWNQVKVEGQWYNIDAYHGEYTTILNKTNQNPKKDIDKFFLKSDKTFEEGFCGRMWIKKLTNEVLSDYKK
;
A
#
# COMPACT_ATOMS: atom_id res chain seq x y z
N MET A 1 -20.96 -13.48 64.46
CA MET A 1 -20.30 -12.46 65.32
C MET A 1 -20.17 -11.15 64.53
N LYS A 2 -19.71 -10.04 65.14
CA LYS A 2 -19.54 -8.69 64.52
C LYS A 2 -18.56 -8.75 63.31
N ARG A 3 -18.54 -7.84 62.31
CA ARG A 3 -18.97 -6.43 62.07
C ARG A 3 -19.58 -6.27 60.64
N ILE A 4 -20.37 -5.30 60.15
CA ILE A 4 -20.90 -3.95 60.57
C ILE A 4 -19.94 -2.76 60.28
N PHE A 5 -20.22 -1.73 59.45
CA PHE A 5 -21.37 -1.28 58.62
C PHE A 5 -21.17 -1.65 57.11
N LEU A 6 -21.77 -1.14 56.00
CA LEU A 6 -22.50 0.10 55.61
C LEU A 6 -21.61 1.39 55.59
N THR A 7 -21.83 2.47 54.82
CA THR A 7 -22.97 3.11 54.08
C THR A 7 -22.49 3.73 52.72
N SER A 8 -23.26 4.27 51.76
CA SER A 8 -24.67 4.24 51.26
C SER A 8 -24.70 5.10 49.94
N SER A 9 -25.76 5.22 49.12
CA SER A 9 -27.19 4.91 49.21
C SER A 9 -27.78 4.53 47.83
N ILE A 10 -29.04 4.06 47.82
CA ILE A 10 -29.82 3.62 46.64
C ILE A 10 -31.25 4.22 46.76
N ILE A 11 -32.03 4.13 45.68
CA ILE A 11 -33.52 4.09 45.58
C ILE A 11 -34.17 5.33 44.94
N GLY A 12 -34.97 5.03 43.91
CA GLY A 12 -35.82 5.95 43.13
C GLY A 12 -36.89 5.19 42.32
N MET A 13 -37.56 4.22 42.94
CA MET A 13 -38.80 3.59 42.43
C MET A 13 -39.92 4.64 42.28
N ILE A 14 -40.99 4.48 41.49
CA ILE A 14 -41.50 3.47 40.53
C ILE A 14 -42.51 4.21 39.62
N LEU A 15 -42.80 3.72 38.40
CA LEU A 15 -44.18 3.70 37.89
C LEU A 15 -44.33 2.78 36.66
N THR A 16 -45.54 2.23 36.50
CA THR A 16 -45.92 1.19 35.53
C THR A 16 -46.68 1.78 34.33
N GLY A 17 -46.43 1.32 33.10
CA GLY A 17 -47.12 1.88 31.93
C GLY A 17 -46.88 1.24 30.57
N SER A 18 -47.11 -0.09 30.44
CA SER A 18 -47.60 -0.82 29.25
C SER A 18 -46.95 -0.69 27.85
N ASN A 19 -47.08 -1.80 27.10
CA ASN A 19 -47.06 -1.94 25.63
C ASN A 19 -45.72 -1.77 24.87
N LEU A 20 -45.09 -2.92 24.69
CA LEU A 20 -44.26 -3.27 23.53
C LEU A 20 -45.17 -3.73 22.35
N VAL A 21 -44.58 -4.02 21.17
CA VAL A 21 -45.12 -4.82 20.02
C VAL A 21 -45.64 -4.03 18.79
N LEU A 22 -44.95 -4.23 17.64
CA LEU A 22 -45.31 -3.99 16.21
C LEU A 22 -45.67 -2.55 15.77
N ALA A 23 -45.54 -2.13 14.50
CA ALA A 23 -44.64 -2.49 13.38
C ALA A 23 -44.79 -1.42 12.26
N GLU A 24 -44.03 -1.56 11.16
CA GLU A 24 -44.17 -1.01 9.79
C GLU A 24 -45.39 -0.08 9.50
N GLU A 25 -45.27 1.05 8.81
CA GLU A 25 -44.76 1.19 7.44
C GLU A 25 -44.13 2.57 7.12
N ILE A 26 -43.36 2.67 6.03
CA ILE A 26 -42.86 3.93 5.45
C ILE A 26 -43.44 4.11 4.04
N THR A 27 -44.30 5.12 3.81
CA THR A 27 -44.48 5.65 2.44
C THR A 27 -44.98 7.11 2.36
N ASN A 28 -44.41 7.84 1.38
CA ASN A 28 -44.98 8.97 0.61
C ASN A 28 -45.14 10.40 1.20
N LYS A 29 -44.30 11.30 0.64
CA LYS A 29 -44.61 12.61 0.01
C LYS A 29 -45.10 13.83 0.83
N LEU A 30 -44.22 14.85 0.84
CA LEU A 30 -44.42 16.24 0.33
C LEU A 30 -45.80 16.91 0.53
N GLU A 31 -45.90 17.99 1.34
CA GLU A 31 -45.93 19.40 0.87
C GLU A 31 -45.98 20.47 2.01
N GLU A 32 -45.40 21.65 1.71
CA GLU A 32 -45.55 23.05 2.19
C GLU A 32 -45.80 23.52 3.67
N ASN A 33 -44.93 24.45 4.10
CA ASN A 33 -45.14 25.79 4.71
C ASN A 33 -46.16 26.07 5.85
N ASP A 34 -45.69 26.61 7.00
CA ASP A 34 -46.01 27.98 7.52
C ASP A 34 -45.65 28.21 9.03
N ILE A 35 -44.36 28.35 9.40
CA ILE A 35 -43.96 28.86 10.75
C ILE A 35 -42.64 29.69 10.73
N GLU A 36 -42.57 30.84 10.04
CA GLU A 36 -41.38 31.73 10.17
C GLU A 36 -41.62 33.26 10.11
N ASN A 37 -42.87 33.73 10.18
CA ASN A 37 -43.20 35.16 9.95
C ASN A 37 -43.58 36.02 11.19
N SER A 38 -43.40 35.54 12.43
CA SER A 38 -43.74 36.33 13.65
C SER A 38 -42.56 36.98 14.38
N LEU A 39 -41.31 36.70 14.00
CA LEU A 39 -40.10 37.18 14.71
C LEU A 39 -39.36 38.36 14.03
N ILE A 40 -39.70 38.70 12.80
CA ILE A 40 -38.95 39.69 11.99
C ILE A 40 -39.32 41.15 12.35
N ASN A 41 -40.59 41.42 12.64
CA ASN A 41 -41.12 42.79 12.75
C ASN A 41 -40.85 43.52 14.08
N GLN A 42 -40.10 42.95 15.03
CA GLN A 42 -39.63 43.68 16.23
C GLN A 42 -38.18 44.20 16.14
N ASN A 43 -37.36 43.67 15.22
CA ASN A 43 -35.93 44.06 15.15
C ASN A 43 -35.64 45.30 14.28
N ILE A 44 -36.51 45.61 13.30
CA ILE A 44 -36.24 46.66 12.29
C ILE A 44 -36.20 48.07 12.92
N GLY A 45 -37.02 48.34 13.94
CA GLY A 45 -37.07 49.64 14.64
C GLY A 45 -35.84 49.94 15.52
N ALA A 46 -35.03 48.94 15.85
CA ALA A 46 -33.83 49.10 16.68
C ALA A 46 -32.59 49.48 15.84
N SER A 47 -32.36 48.81 14.72
CA SER A 47 -31.15 49.00 13.89
C SER A 47 -30.98 50.44 13.39
N GLN A 48 -32.05 51.07 12.90
CA GLN A 48 -31.97 52.42 12.33
C GLN A 48 -31.56 53.52 13.34
N ARG A 49 -31.74 53.29 14.65
CA ARG A 49 -31.23 54.21 15.69
C ARG A 49 -29.78 53.92 16.11
N VAL A 50 -29.24 52.75 15.77
CA VAL A 50 -27.84 52.38 16.04
C VAL A 50 -26.91 52.82 14.91
N GLU A 51 -27.35 52.75 13.65
CA GLU A 51 -26.54 53.14 12.49
C GLU A 51 -26.23 54.65 12.46
N VAL A 52 -27.21 55.51 12.76
CA VAL A 52 -27.04 56.98 12.76
C VAL A 52 -25.99 57.46 13.77
N ASN A 53 -25.84 56.77 14.91
CA ASN A 53 -24.77 57.06 15.87
C ASN A 53 -23.41 56.49 15.44
N LYS A 54 -23.37 55.30 14.81
CA LYS A 54 -22.12 54.69 14.33
C LYS A 54 -21.46 55.53 13.22
N ASN A 55 -22.24 56.10 12.30
CA ASN A 55 -21.68 56.90 11.21
C ASN A 55 -20.96 58.17 11.74
N ASN A 56 -21.57 58.85 12.72
CA ASN A 56 -20.96 60.04 13.35
C ASN A 56 -19.66 59.73 14.12
N GLU A 57 -19.48 58.52 14.67
CA GLU A 57 -18.20 58.09 15.24
C GLU A 57 -17.20 57.65 14.16
N GLN A 58 -17.66 57.01 13.09
CA GLN A 58 -16.79 56.55 11.99
C GLN A 58 -16.19 57.72 11.19
N GLU A 59 -16.97 58.77 10.90
CA GLU A 59 -16.43 59.95 10.21
C GLU A 59 -15.37 60.68 11.06
N LYS A 60 -15.62 60.84 12.37
CA LYS A 60 -14.62 61.40 13.31
C LYS A 60 -13.37 60.53 13.47
N LYS A 61 -13.50 59.20 13.38
CA LYS A 61 -12.33 58.29 13.35
C LYS A 61 -11.56 58.35 12.05
N LYS A 62 -12.24 58.58 10.92
CA LYS A 62 -11.63 58.74 9.60
C LYS A 62 -10.81 60.03 9.52
N GLU A 63 -11.39 61.14 9.96
CA GLU A 63 -10.73 62.46 10.03
C GLU A 63 -9.46 62.46 10.92
N PHE A 64 -9.42 61.60 11.94
CA PHE A 64 -8.22 61.37 12.76
C PHE A 64 -7.17 60.47 12.08
N LEU A 65 -7.60 59.43 11.35
CA LEU A 65 -6.70 58.50 10.65
C LEU A 65 -6.01 59.11 9.43
N ASP A 66 -6.67 60.03 8.71
CA ASP A 66 -6.14 60.64 7.49
C ASP A 66 -4.95 61.61 7.74
N ASN A 67 -4.54 61.84 9.00
CA ASN A 67 -3.42 62.72 9.38
C ASN A 67 -2.25 62.04 10.14
N VAL A 68 -2.36 60.77 10.55
CA VAL A 68 -1.31 60.06 11.31
C VAL A 68 -0.45 59.21 10.36
N ALA A 69 0.87 59.39 10.36
CA ALA A 69 1.72 58.62 9.45
C ALA A 69 1.87 57.16 9.89
N ILE A 70 1.78 56.23 8.93
CA ILE A 70 2.16 54.83 9.12
C ILE A 70 3.69 54.74 9.04
N ILE A 71 4.32 54.34 10.14
CA ILE A 71 5.78 54.18 10.25
C ILE A 71 6.12 52.68 10.08
N LYS A 72 7.10 52.39 9.22
CA LYS A 72 7.71 51.06 9.11
C LYS A 72 8.87 50.94 10.08
N TYR A 73 8.99 49.78 10.71
CA TYR A 73 10.14 49.46 11.55
C TYR A 73 10.61 48.02 11.37
N HIS A 74 11.88 47.78 11.69
CA HIS A 74 12.59 46.55 11.43
C HIS A 74 13.17 45.98 12.71
N VAL A 75 12.90 44.69 12.95
CA VAL A 75 13.47 43.93 14.08
C VAL A 75 14.57 43.01 13.55
N LYS A 76 15.80 43.21 14.03
CA LYS A 76 16.98 42.42 13.66
C LYS A 76 17.44 41.52 14.80
N HIS A 77 17.91 40.32 14.46
CA HIS A 77 18.52 39.38 15.38
C HIS A 77 19.89 38.99 14.80
N ILE A 78 20.97 39.45 15.44
CA ILE A 78 22.33 39.36 14.89
C ILE A 78 23.33 38.70 15.85
N ASP A 79 24.29 37.98 15.27
CA ASP A 79 25.51 37.55 15.95
C ASP A 79 26.37 38.78 16.28
N PHE A 80 26.60 39.05 17.57
CA PHE A 80 27.37 40.19 18.06
C PHE A 80 28.83 40.18 17.57
N ASN A 81 29.42 38.99 17.34
CA ASN A 81 30.82 38.87 16.95
C ASN A 81 31.03 38.95 15.44
N THR A 82 30.03 38.55 14.64
CA THR A 82 30.14 38.50 13.16
C THR A 82 29.23 39.49 12.43
N ASN A 83 28.39 40.22 13.17
CA ASN A 83 27.36 41.13 12.66
C ASN A 83 26.38 40.50 11.64
N LYS A 84 26.27 39.17 11.64
CA LYS A 84 25.46 38.40 10.69
C LYS A 84 24.02 38.24 11.21
N GLU A 85 23.04 38.46 10.34
CA GLU A 85 21.63 38.12 10.62
C GLU A 85 21.46 36.61 10.83
N LEU A 86 20.88 36.24 11.98
CA LEU A 86 20.61 34.86 12.39
C LEU A 86 19.25 34.36 11.87
N ILE A 87 18.31 35.28 11.70
CA ILE A 87 17.06 35.12 10.94
C ILE A 87 16.86 36.36 10.06
N PRO A 88 16.10 36.27 8.94
CA PRO A 88 15.79 37.44 8.12
C PRO A 88 15.15 38.56 8.94
N THR A 89 15.61 39.80 8.72
CA THR A 89 15.01 41.03 9.29
C THR A 89 13.48 41.03 9.17
N ILE A 90 12.79 41.23 10.29
CA ILE A 90 11.32 41.25 10.35
C ILE A 90 10.84 42.70 10.21
N THR A 91 10.14 43.01 9.13
CA THR A 91 9.50 44.31 8.91
C THR A 91 8.09 44.33 9.50
N LYS A 92 7.77 45.38 10.27
CA LYS A 92 6.46 45.64 10.88
C LYS A 92 5.99 47.08 10.58
N ILE A 93 4.74 47.36 10.91
CA ILE A 93 4.13 48.69 10.81
C ILE A 93 3.54 49.11 12.17
N GLY A 94 3.51 50.42 12.41
CA GLY A 94 2.79 51.08 13.50
C GLY A 94 2.46 52.51 13.11
N LEU A 95 1.88 53.29 14.02
CA LEU A 95 1.53 54.69 13.81
C LEU A 95 2.57 55.64 14.43
N GLU A 96 2.69 56.84 13.86
CA GLU A 96 3.48 57.93 14.44
C GLU A 96 3.01 58.25 15.86
N GLY A 97 3.91 58.13 16.84
CA GLY A 97 3.62 58.25 18.28
C GLY A 97 3.38 56.92 19.02
N ASP A 98 3.23 55.79 18.33
CA ASP A 98 3.04 54.49 19.00
C ASP A 98 4.27 54.10 19.83
N LYS A 99 4.04 53.74 21.11
CA LYS A 99 5.05 53.11 21.95
C LYS A 99 5.06 51.59 21.71
N ILE A 100 5.83 51.15 20.72
CA ILE A 100 6.05 49.73 20.43
C ILE A 100 6.92 49.04 21.49
N THR A 101 6.79 47.72 21.56
CA THR A 101 7.51 46.84 22.50
C THR A 101 7.87 45.54 21.79
N GLU A 102 9.16 45.24 21.71
CA GLU A 102 9.67 43.99 21.14
C GLU A 102 10.38 43.16 22.20
N ASN A 103 10.33 41.83 22.04
CA ASN A 103 11.02 40.89 22.93
C ASN A 103 12.06 40.10 22.14
N GLY A 104 13.27 40.00 22.70
CA GLY A 104 14.32 39.13 22.18
C GLY A 104 13.92 37.66 22.35
N ILE A 105 14.36 36.80 21.42
CA ILE A 105 14.09 35.36 21.50
C ILE A 105 15.02 34.78 22.57
N THR A 106 14.46 34.47 23.74
CA THR A 106 15.20 34.00 24.92
C THR A 106 15.08 32.50 25.19
N ASN A 107 13.95 31.89 24.80
CA ASN A 107 13.65 30.47 25.01
C ASN A 107 13.90 29.63 23.75
N PHE A 108 14.04 28.32 23.92
CA PHE A 108 14.29 27.32 22.87
C PHE A 108 13.11 27.11 21.88
N GLN A 109 12.67 28.16 21.20
CA GLN A 109 11.91 28.05 19.95
C GLN A 109 12.87 27.56 18.84
N LYS A 110 13.13 26.23 18.83
CA LYS A 110 14.11 25.51 17.99
C LYS A 110 14.02 25.78 16.48
N GLU A 111 12.95 26.41 16.03
CA GLU A 111 12.60 26.63 14.62
C GLU A 111 13.08 27.98 14.07
N LYS A 112 13.62 28.88 14.91
CA LYS A 112 13.97 30.25 14.49
C LYS A 112 15.45 30.60 14.67
N ILE A 113 15.95 30.68 15.91
CA ILE A 113 17.38 30.94 16.16
C ILE A 113 18.08 29.62 16.54
N PRO A 114 19.25 29.29 15.97
CA PRO A 114 19.98 28.07 16.30
C PRO A 114 20.33 27.99 17.79
N ALA A 115 20.19 26.79 18.37
CA ALA A 115 20.26 26.58 19.82
C ALA A 115 21.63 26.90 20.45
N GLU A 116 22.69 27.05 19.65
CA GLU A 116 24.00 27.49 20.10
C GLU A 116 24.14 29.02 20.29
N TYR A 117 23.09 29.82 20.12
CA TYR A 117 23.13 31.28 20.33
C TYR A 117 22.36 31.72 21.58
N ARG A 118 23.00 32.53 22.44
CA ARG A 118 22.38 33.14 23.63
C ARG A 118 22.20 34.65 23.42
N LEU A 119 21.01 35.18 23.73
CA LEU A 119 20.77 36.63 23.79
C LEU A 119 21.68 37.31 24.83
N ILE A 120 22.27 38.45 24.46
CA ILE A 120 23.11 39.29 25.35
C ILE A 120 22.63 40.74 25.48
N SER A 121 21.79 41.23 24.58
CA SER A 121 21.12 42.53 24.71
C SER A 121 19.88 42.42 25.60
N GLU A 122 19.32 43.57 26.02
CA GLU A 122 18.08 43.64 26.79
C GLU A 122 16.97 42.73 26.23
N PRO A 123 16.37 41.84 27.04
CA PRO A 123 15.31 40.91 26.60
C PRO A 123 14.03 41.57 26.11
N LYS A 124 13.78 42.82 26.52
CA LYS A 124 12.61 43.61 26.13
C LYS A 124 13.08 45.01 25.76
N GLN A 125 12.81 45.44 24.53
CA GLN A 125 13.15 46.77 24.04
C GLN A 125 11.87 47.54 23.70
N GLU A 126 11.76 48.78 24.18
CA GLU A 126 10.60 49.64 23.98
C GLU A 126 11.03 50.90 23.21
N LYS A 127 10.20 51.36 22.28
CA LYS A 127 10.53 52.51 21.41
C LYS A 127 9.26 53.29 21.06
N VAL A 128 9.37 54.59 20.84
CA VAL A 128 8.27 55.44 20.33
C VAL A 128 8.54 55.74 18.86
N LEU A 129 7.61 55.38 17.98
CA LEU A 129 7.76 55.55 16.53
C LEU A 129 7.65 57.02 16.13
N SER A 130 8.56 57.46 15.26
CA SER A 130 8.70 58.85 14.83
C SER A 130 8.87 58.98 13.31
N LYS A 131 8.29 60.03 12.72
CA LYS A 131 8.42 60.36 11.28
C LYS A 131 9.81 60.88 10.87
N SER A 132 10.75 60.98 11.83
CA SER A 132 12.09 61.54 11.60
C SER A 132 13.01 60.62 10.79
N ASN A 133 12.76 59.31 10.81
CA ASN A 133 13.55 58.29 10.13
C ASN A 133 12.61 57.30 9.43
N ASN A 134 12.70 57.17 8.10
CA ASN A 134 11.76 56.36 7.30
C ASN A 134 11.80 54.84 7.57
N GLU A 135 12.87 54.33 8.21
CA GLU A 135 13.03 52.92 8.56
C GLU A 135 13.60 52.82 9.99
N GLU A 136 12.71 52.79 10.99
CA GLU A 136 13.15 52.66 12.38
C GLU A 136 13.65 51.24 12.69
N MET A 137 14.76 51.09 13.41
CA MET A 137 15.32 49.77 13.75
C MET A 137 15.30 49.46 15.25
N ILE A 138 15.14 48.17 15.58
CA ILE A 138 15.33 47.54 16.88
C ILE A 138 16.23 46.31 16.66
N THR A 139 17.26 46.13 17.50
CA THR A 139 18.30 45.11 17.28
C THR A 139 18.56 44.30 18.55
N PHE A 140 18.42 42.97 18.42
CA PHE A 140 18.76 42.01 19.45
C PHE A 140 20.09 41.33 19.12
N TYR A 141 21.03 41.37 20.06
CA TYR A 141 22.39 40.86 19.92
C TYR A 141 22.54 39.50 20.61
N TYR A 142 23.17 38.56 19.93
CA TYR A 142 23.36 37.18 20.38
C TYR A 142 24.85 36.80 20.32
N VAL A 143 25.31 36.00 21.28
CA VAL A 143 26.67 35.43 21.26
C VAL A 143 26.59 33.91 21.13
N LYS A 144 27.46 33.37 20.28
CA LYS A 144 27.58 31.92 20.05
C LYS A 144 28.22 31.23 21.26
N ASN A 145 27.45 30.38 21.92
CA ASN A 145 27.86 29.60 23.07
C ASN A 145 28.64 28.34 22.62
N ASN A 146 29.92 28.53 22.31
CA ASN A 146 30.82 27.44 21.90
C ASN A 146 30.97 26.34 22.97
N LEU A 147 30.70 26.63 24.25
CA LEU A 147 30.87 25.70 25.37
C LEU A 147 29.89 24.52 25.30
N GLU A 148 28.58 24.79 25.24
CA GLU A 148 27.55 23.74 25.26
C GLU A 148 27.59 22.85 24.00
N LYS A 149 27.96 23.44 22.85
CA LYS A 149 28.24 22.66 21.65
C LYS A 149 29.40 21.68 21.89
N LEU A 150 30.52 22.16 22.45
CA LEU A 150 31.69 21.33 22.72
C LEU A 150 31.40 20.24 23.76
N LYS A 151 30.62 20.55 24.83
CA LYS A 151 30.16 19.55 25.81
C LYS A 151 29.43 18.40 25.11
N LYS A 152 28.41 18.71 24.30
CA LYS A 152 27.62 17.69 23.58
C LYS A 152 28.48 16.88 22.62
N GLU A 153 29.31 17.53 21.80
CA GLU A 153 30.20 16.84 20.86
C GLU A 153 31.18 15.91 21.58
N LYS A 154 31.65 16.28 22.79
CA LYS A 154 32.63 15.51 23.58
C LYS A 154 31.99 14.38 24.40
N ILE A 155 30.79 14.58 24.94
CA ILE A 155 29.99 13.51 25.54
C ILE A 155 29.63 12.46 24.49
N GLU A 156 29.21 12.86 23.28
CA GLU A 156 29.00 11.95 22.14
C GLU A 156 30.27 11.24 21.66
N GLN A 157 31.48 11.71 22.04
CA GLN A 157 32.74 11.01 21.79
C GLN A 157 33.05 10.02 22.92
N ILE A 158 32.86 10.39 24.19
CA ILE A 158 33.09 9.53 25.36
C ILE A 158 32.08 8.37 25.43
N GLN A 159 30.81 8.62 25.13
CA GLN A 159 29.78 7.55 25.06
C GLN A 159 30.05 6.51 23.96
N LYS A 160 31.00 6.73 23.04
CA LYS A 160 31.45 5.70 22.10
C LYS A 160 32.51 4.77 22.70
N PHE A 161 33.11 5.13 23.84
CA PHE A 161 34.07 4.29 24.55
C PHE A 161 33.40 3.13 25.32
N GLN A 162 32.10 3.22 25.66
CA GLN A 162 31.33 2.10 26.25
C GLN A 162 31.20 0.87 25.32
N TYR A 163 31.65 0.98 24.07
CA TYR A 163 31.74 -0.12 23.10
C TYR A 163 33.19 -0.65 22.94
N ILE A 164 34.12 -0.17 23.77
CA ILE A 164 35.53 -0.58 23.81
C ILE A 164 35.78 -1.24 25.18
N ASP A 165 36.31 -2.46 25.15
CA ASP A 165 36.24 -3.49 26.19
C ASP A 165 36.91 -3.20 27.56
N TYR A 166 37.40 -1.98 27.81
CA TYR A 166 38.41 -1.70 28.85
C TYR A 166 38.34 -0.32 29.55
N ILE A 167 37.22 0.40 29.51
CA ILE A 167 37.00 1.55 30.40
C ILE A 167 35.90 1.19 31.41
N ASP A 168 36.15 1.56 32.68
CA ASP A 168 35.17 1.45 33.77
C ASP A 168 34.00 2.39 33.50
N ASP A 169 32.77 1.86 33.50
CA ASP A 169 31.54 2.65 33.29
C ASP A 169 31.44 3.81 34.31
N ASN A 170 31.93 3.61 35.55
CA ASN A 170 31.98 4.67 36.57
C ASN A 170 32.87 5.85 36.13
N LEU A 171 33.96 5.59 35.40
CA LEU A 171 34.87 6.62 34.86
C LEU A 171 34.25 7.33 33.65
N ILE A 172 33.43 6.64 32.84
CA ILE A 172 32.63 7.26 31.78
C ILE A 172 31.60 8.23 32.37
N GLU A 173 30.84 7.79 33.37
CA GLU A 173 29.86 8.65 34.07
C GLU A 173 30.55 9.85 34.73
N GLU A 174 31.64 9.63 35.48
CA GLU A 174 32.39 10.70 36.14
C GLU A 174 32.98 11.71 35.12
N CYS A 175 33.48 11.26 33.96
CA CYS A 175 33.96 12.15 32.91
C CYS A 175 32.82 12.92 32.20
N ILE A 176 31.65 12.31 32.02
CA ILE A 176 30.46 12.99 31.48
C ILE A 176 30.00 14.08 32.45
N ASP A 177 29.93 13.80 33.75
CA ASP A 177 29.55 14.79 34.76
C ASP A 177 30.59 15.91 34.92
N LYS A 178 31.89 15.60 34.85
CA LYS A 178 32.95 16.62 34.79
C LYS A 178 32.80 17.54 33.57
N ILE A 179 32.38 17.03 32.40
CA ILE A 179 32.14 17.84 31.20
C ILE A 179 30.83 18.63 31.30
N ASN A 180 29.75 18.05 31.84
CA ASN A 180 28.49 18.75 32.10
C ASN A 180 28.71 19.99 32.98
N ASN A 181 29.52 19.85 34.04
CA ASN A 181 29.84 20.91 35.00
C ASN A 181 30.99 21.83 34.58
N ALA A 182 31.70 21.55 33.48
CA ALA A 182 32.80 22.38 33.01
C ALA A 182 32.34 23.80 32.59
N THR A 183 33.18 24.80 32.86
CA THR A 183 32.89 26.23 32.65
C THR A 183 33.65 26.82 31.46
N THR A 184 34.75 26.20 31.06
CA THR A 184 35.61 26.63 29.95
C THR A 184 35.82 25.51 28.92
N THR A 185 36.16 25.89 27.69
CA THR A 185 36.51 24.93 26.63
C THR A 185 37.77 24.13 26.96
N ASP A 186 38.68 24.72 27.73
CA ASP A 186 39.97 24.12 28.07
C ASP A 186 39.83 23.07 29.17
N GLU A 187 38.88 23.23 30.10
CA GLU A 187 38.47 22.17 31.03
C GLU A 187 37.91 20.96 30.27
N ILE A 188 36.95 21.18 29.36
CA ILE A 188 36.34 20.10 28.55
C ILE A 188 37.41 19.36 27.75
N ASN A 189 38.32 20.09 27.11
CA ASN A 189 39.40 19.49 26.33
C ASN A 189 40.41 18.72 27.22
N LYS A 190 40.75 19.22 28.41
CA LYS A 190 41.63 18.52 29.36
C LYS A 190 41.01 17.22 29.89
N ILE A 191 39.71 17.24 30.25
CA ILE A 191 38.97 16.04 30.70
C ILE A 191 38.91 15.02 29.56
N PHE A 192 38.64 15.47 28.33
CA PHE A 192 38.65 14.60 27.16
C PHE A 192 40.05 14.03 26.85
N GLU A 193 41.10 14.82 27.06
CA GLU A 193 42.49 14.38 26.85
C GLU A 193 42.97 13.35 27.87
N SER A 194 42.53 13.38 29.14
CA SER A 194 42.94 12.38 30.13
C SER A 194 42.35 11.01 29.80
N ILE A 195 41.02 10.92 29.62
CA ILE A 195 40.37 9.67 29.22
C ILE A 195 40.89 9.16 27.85
N SER A 196 41.22 10.04 26.91
CA SER A 196 41.83 9.67 25.62
C SER A 196 43.29 9.21 25.72
N LYS A 197 43.99 9.49 26.82
CA LYS A 197 45.36 8.98 27.07
C LYS A 197 45.33 7.62 27.76
N GLU A 198 44.35 7.39 28.62
CA GLU A 198 44.11 6.09 29.28
C GLU A 198 43.54 5.06 28.29
N ASN A 199 42.68 5.48 27.35
CA ASN A 199 42.13 4.64 26.26
C ASN A 199 43.16 4.20 25.19
N LYS A 200 44.47 4.20 25.49
CA LYS A 200 45.54 3.83 24.55
C LYS A 200 45.88 2.34 24.53
N THR A 201 44.86 1.47 24.60
CA THR A 201 45.08 0.02 24.51
C THR A 201 44.12 -0.67 23.53
N LYS A 202 44.65 -1.05 22.36
CA LYS A 202 44.06 -1.97 21.36
C LYS A 202 42.56 -1.79 21.04
N LEU A 203 42.29 -0.99 20.00
CA LEU A 203 41.15 -1.22 19.12
C LEU A 203 41.15 -2.69 18.66
N ILE A 204 40.10 -3.44 18.95
CA ILE A 204 39.97 -4.83 18.52
C ILE A 204 39.62 -4.84 17.03
N GLN A 205 40.59 -5.19 16.19
CA GLN A 205 40.37 -5.44 14.77
C GLN A 205 39.47 -6.67 14.60
N THR A 206 38.37 -6.48 13.89
CA THR A 206 37.45 -7.54 13.48
C THR A 206 37.37 -7.58 11.96
N LYS A 207 37.11 -8.76 11.40
CA LYS A 207 36.82 -8.87 9.96
C LYS A 207 35.38 -8.48 9.70
N LEU A 208 35.14 -7.86 8.55
CA LEU A 208 33.81 -7.71 7.98
C LEU A 208 33.79 -8.39 6.61
N HIS A 209 33.07 -9.51 6.51
CA HIS A 209 32.82 -10.22 5.26
C HIS A 209 31.52 -9.70 4.64
N ILE A 210 31.63 -9.04 3.48
CA ILE A 210 30.50 -8.55 2.71
C ILE A 210 30.24 -9.53 1.56
N LYS A 211 29.17 -10.30 1.66
CA LYS A 211 28.73 -11.29 0.68
C LYS A 211 27.69 -10.70 -0.27
N TYR A 212 27.70 -11.20 -1.50
CA TYR A 212 26.81 -10.77 -2.57
C TYR A 212 26.15 -12.00 -3.19
N ILE A 213 24.86 -12.21 -2.91
CA ILE A 213 24.14 -13.44 -3.29
C ILE A 213 22.94 -13.17 -4.19
N ASP A 214 22.66 -14.13 -5.06
CA ASP A 214 21.41 -14.26 -5.81
C ASP A 214 20.26 -14.55 -4.83
N ALA A 215 19.23 -13.71 -4.79
CA ALA A 215 18.17 -13.76 -3.79
C ALA A 215 17.25 -14.98 -3.94
N GLU A 216 17.15 -15.56 -5.13
CA GLU A 216 16.33 -16.74 -5.43
C GLU A 216 17.10 -18.03 -5.10
N THR A 217 18.32 -18.17 -5.63
CA THR A 217 19.13 -19.40 -5.51
C THR A 217 20.08 -19.43 -4.32
N LYS A 218 20.25 -18.30 -3.60
CA LYS A 218 21.19 -18.07 -2.48
C LYS A 218 22.67 -18.33 -2.81
N LYS A 219 23.02 -18.43 -4.09
CA LYS A 219 24.40 -18.61 -4.56
C LYS A 219 25.16 -17.29 -4.54
N GLU A 220 26.45 -17.34 -4.21
CA GLU A 220 27.37 -16.19 -4.33
C GLU A 220 27.54 -15.84 -5.82
N ILE A 221 27.35 -14.55 -6.15
CA ILE A 221 27.40 -14.02 -7.53
C ILE A 221 28.54 -13.03 -7.76
N TYR A 222 29.18 -12.57 -6.69
CA TYR A 222 30.36 -11.71 -6.73
C TYR A 222 31.23 -12.00 -5.50
N PRO A 223 32.57 -12.04 -5.63
CA PRO A 223 33.45 -12.47 -4.54
C PRO A 223 33.26 -11.68 -3.24
N THR A 224 33.17 -12.41 -2.13
CA THR A 224 33.08 -11.87 -0.77
C THR A 224 34.20 -10.86 -0.48
N ILE A 225 33.84 -9.59 -0.34
CA ILE A 225 34.80 -8.53 0.02
C ILE A 225 35.04 -8.60 1.53
N THR A 226 36.31 -8.78 1.92
CA THR A 226 36.71 -8.77 3.34
C THR A 226 37.37 -7.43 3.68
N LYS A 227 36.81 -6.71 4.65
CA LYS A 227 37.43 -5.52 5.26
C LYS A 227 37.99 -5.85 6.64
N ILE A 228 38.96 -5.05 7.07
CA ILE A 228 39.37 -4.95 8.48
C ILE A 228 38.75 -3.68 9.04
N GLU A 229 37.95 -3.84 10.08
CA GLU A 229 37.22 -2.77 10.78
C GLU A 229 37.42 -2.98 12.29
N PHE A 230 36.73 -2.21 13.14
CA PHE A 230 36.85 -2.34 14.60
C PHE A 230 35.55 -2.80 15.26
N PHE A 231 35.65 -3.67 16.27
CA PHE A 231 34.51 -4.08 17.10
C PHE A 231 33.74 -2.86 17.65
N GLY A 232 32.41 -2.96 17.71
CA GLY A 232 31.54 -1.85 18.14
C GLY A 232 31.27 -0.79 17.08
N THR A 233 31.97 -0.79 15.94
CA THR A 233 31.77 0.21 14.88
C THR A 233 30.36 0.13 14.27
N VAL A 234 29.74 1.29 14.07
CA VAL A 234 28.50 1.44 13.31
C VAL A 234 28.84 2.02 11.93
N ILE A 235 28.83 1.18 10.90
CA ILE A 235 29.01 1.59 9.50
C ILE A 235 27.64 2.02 8.96
N LYS A 236 27.49 3.32 8.69
CA LYS A 236 26.25 3.87 8.13
C LYS A 236 26.25 3.86 6.61
N GLY A 237 25.08 3.60 6.02
CA GLY A 237 24.88 3.66 4.57
C GLY A 237 25.84 2.77 3.76
N LEU A 238 26.16 1.56 4.25
CA LEU A 238 27.00 0.62 3.52
C LEU A 238 26.28 0.21 2.23
N LYS A 239 26.95 0.36 1.09
CA LYS A 239 26.34 0.18 -0.24
C LYS A 239 26.71 -1.18 -0.85
N PRO A 240 25.80 -1.79 -1.64
CA PRO A 240 26.12 -2.93 -2.49
C PRO A 240 27.15 -2.54 -3.56
N VAL A 241 27.87 -3.50 -4.11
CA VAL A 241 28.61 -3.31 -5.37
C VAL A 241 27.63 -3.39 -6.55
N LEU A 242 27.96 -2.73 -7.66
CA LEU A 242 27.25 -2.93 -8.93
C LEU A 242 27.73 -4.24 -9.57
N ILE A 243 26.79 -5.12 -9.90
CA ILE A 243 27.03 -6.42 -10.54
C ILE A 243 26.25 -6.41 -11.86
N ASP A 244 26.90 -6.72 -12.98
CA ASP A 244 26.20 -6.75 -14.26
C ASP A 244 25.16 -7.88 -14.32
N GLY A 245 24.08 -7.66 -15.07
CA GLY A 245 22.91 -8.56 -15.10
C GLY A 245 22.08 -8.61 -13.82
N TYR A 246 22.42 -7.85 -12.77
CA TYR A 246 21.78 -7.91 -11.44
C TYR A 246 21.37 -6.53 -10.91
N VAL A 247 20.44 -6.51 -9.95
CA VAL A 247 19.98 -5.33 -9.19
C VAL A 247 19.91 -5.70 -7.70
N PRO A 248 20.51 -4.91 -6.77
CA PRO A 248 20.46 -5.18 -5.34
C PRO A 248 19.08 -4.83 -4.74
N LEU A 249 18.60 -5.66 -3.82
CA LEU A 249 17.32 -5.45 -3.13
C LEU A 249 17.33 -4.28 -2.14
N LYS A 250 18.51 -3.84 -1.69
CA LYS A 250 18.69 -2.65 -0.86
C LYS A 250 19.72 -1.72 -1.50
N LYS A 251 19.40 -0.43 -1.58
CA LYS A 251 20.33 0.62 -2.08
C LYS A 251 21.50 0.86 -1.12
N GLU A 252 21.27 0.67 0.18
CA GLU A 252 22.26 0.71 1.26
C GLU A 252 21.67 0.10 2.55
N GLN A 253 22.48 -0.19 3.56
CA GLN A 253 22.05 -0.54 4.91
C GLN A 253 23.07 -0.15 5.98
N ASP A 254 22.60 0.17 7.20
CA ASP A 254 23.45 0.38 8.37
C ASP A 254 23.87 -0.97 8.98
N VAL A 255 25.10 -1.05 9.49
CA VAL A 255 25.72 -2.27 10.02
C VAL A 255 26.39 -1.97 11.36
N ILE A 256 26.16 -2.81 12.37
CA ILE A 256 26.82 -2.74 13.68
C ILE A 256 27.72 -3.97 13.83
N LEU A 257 29.01 -3.77 14.09
CA LEU A 257 29.99 -4.85 14.23
C LEU A 257 29.96 -5.43 15.65
N LYS A 258 29.18 -6.49 15.85
CA LYS A 258 28.87 -7.14 17.13
C LYS A 258 29.78 -8.33 17.48
N ASP A 259 30.60 -8.81 16.55
CA ASP A 259 31.55 -9.90 16.78
C ASP A 259 33.01 -9.40 16.79
N LYS A 260 33.82 -9.94 17.72
CA LYS A 260 35.22 -9.52 17.95
C LYS A 260 36.23 -10.16 16.98
N ILE A 261 35.82 -11.18 16.22
CA ILE A 261 36.65 -11.94 15.27
C ILE A 261 36.21 -11.67 13.83
N SER A 262 34.91 -11.81 13.55
CA SER A 262 34.35 -11.87 12.20
C SER A 262 32.85 -11.53 12.18
N ASN A 263 32.50 -10.44 11.50
CA ASN A 263 31.13 -10.03 11.20
C ASN A 263 30.78 -10.35 9.75
N GLU A 264 29.51 -10.61 9.47
CA GLU A 264 28.99 -10.87 8.13
C GLU A 264 27.87 -9.91 7.74
N VAL A 265 27.89 -9.46 6.49
CA VAL A 265 26.84 -8.66 5.87
C VAL A 265 26.50 -9.30 4.53
N ILE A 266 25.22 -9.53 4.28
CA ILE A 266 24.72 -10.03 3.00
C ILE A 266 24.01 -8.90 2.26
N PHE A 267 24.37 -8.70 1.00
CA PHE A 267 23.53 -8.01 0.02
C PHE A 267 22.92 -9.05 -0.92
N GLU A 268 21.60 -9.04 -1.01
CA GLU A 268 20.83 -9.90 -1.91
C GLU A 268 20.49 -9.14 -3.20
N TYR A 269 20.58 -9.84 -4.33
CA TYR A 269 20.34 -9.29 -5.67
C TYR A 269 19.39 -10.17 -6.46
N VAL A 270 18.63 -9.56 -7.36
CA VAL A 270 17.76 -10.25 -8.31
C VAL A 270 18.16 -9.90 -9.75
N ARG A 271 17.86 -10.80 -10.68
CA ARG A 271 17.99 -10.51 -12.11
C ARG A 271 16.80 -9.64 -12.55
N PRO A 272 17.01 -8.60 -13.36
CA PRO A 272 15.90 -7.80 -13.90
C PRO A 272 14.98 -8.64 -14.79
N SER A 273 13.67 -8.46 -14.66
CA SER A 273 12.63 -9.23 -15.38
C SER A 273 12.10 -8.50 -16.63
N ASP A 274 12.77 -7.41 -17.04
CA ASP A 274 12.46 -6.61 -18.23
C ASP A 274 12.39 -7.48 -19.50
N ASN A 275 13.35 -8.40 -19.66
CA ASN A 275 13.53 -9.23 -20.85
C ASN A 275 12.95 -10.66 -20.69
N VAL A 276 12.15 -10.92 -19.66
CA VAL A 276 11.50 -12.23 -19.44
C VAL A 276 10.10 -12.19 -20.02
N GLU A 277 9.81 -12.99 -21.03
CA GLU A 277 8.46 -13.10 -21.60
C GLU A 277 7.45 -13.57 -20.54
N PHE A 278 6.23 -13.03 -20.60
CA PHE A 278 5.21 -13.33 -19.58
C PHE A 278 4.85 -14.83 -19.56
N SER A 279 4.83 -15.47 -20.73
CA SER A 279 4.64 -16.92 -20.88
C SER A 279 5.72 -17.76 -20.18
N ASP A 280 6.97 -17.29 -20.13
CA ASP A 280 8.07 -17.98 -19.44
C ASP A 280 8.20 -17.60 -17.97
N PHE A 281 7.65 -16.44 -17.58
CA PHE A 281 7.46 -16.08 -16.18
C PHE A 281 6.42 -16.98 -15.51
N VAL A 282 5.22 -17.13 -16.10
CA VAL A 282 4.12 -17.89 -15.46
C VAL A 282 4.35 -19.40 -15.39
N LYS A 283 5.22 -19.97 -16.24
CA LYS A 283 5.66 -21.39 -16.16
C LYS A 283 6.38 -21.71 -14.84
N LYS A 284 6.99 -20.72 -14.19
CA LYS A 284 7.76 -20.91 -12.95
C LYS A 284 6.86 -20.92 -11.72
N LYS A 285 7.34 -21.57 -10.66
CA LYS A 285 6.78 -21.41 -9.31
C LYS A 285 7.02 -19.96 -8.83
N ILE A 286 6.01 -19.31 -8.27
CA ILE A 286 6.13 -17.99 -7.67
C ILE A 286 6.81 -18.09 -6.29
N ASN A 287 7.67 -17.11 -6.00
CA ASN A 287 8.35 -16.94 -4.73
C ASN A 287 8.04 -15.56 -4.15
N LEU A 288 7.07 -15.49 -3.23
CA LEU A 288 6.60 -14.22 -2.64
C LEU A 288 7.68 -13.52 -1.77
N LYS A 289 8.72 -14.25 -1.34
CA LYS A 289 9.82 -13.72 -0.54
C LYS A 289 10.91 -13.02 -1.36
N VAL A 290 10.83 -13.04 -2.70
CA VAL A 290 11.82 -12.44 -3.60
C VAL A 290 11.12 -11.47 -4.56
N PRO A 291 11.19 -10.15 -4.33
CA PRO A 291 10.54 -9.17 -5.19
C PRO A 291 11.26 -9.05 -6.54
N ILE A 292 10.52 -8.72 -7.59
CA ILE A 292 11.06 -8.62 -8.94
C ILE A 292 11.65 -7.23 -9.16
N ALA A 293 12.88 -7.15 -9.68
CA ALA A 293 13.46 -5.90 -10.15
C ALA A 293 13.21 -5.67 -11.64
N TYR A 294 13.19 -4.40 -12.02
CA TYR A 294 13.16 -3.94 -13.41
C TYR A 294 14.09 -2.74 -13.54
N LYS A 295 14.61 -2.53 -14.75
CA LYS A 295 15.43 -1.35 -15.09
C LYS A 295 14.61 -0.30 -15.84
N ASN A 296 13.65 -0.70 -16.65
CA ASN A 296 12.73 0.21 -17.33
C ASN A 296 11.37 0.31 -16.62
N ILE A 297 10.84 1.53 -16.54
CA ILE A 297 9.46 1.84 -16.13
C ILE A 297 8.76 2.80 -17.11
N ASP A 298 9.42 3.26 -18.19
CA ASP A 298 8.77 4.01 -19.28
C ASP A 298 8.20 3.04 -20.30
N PHE A 299 6.87 3.02 -20.38
CA PHE A 299 6.05 2.25 -21.29
C PHE A 299 5.15 3.16 -22.14
N THR A 300 5.53 4.43 -22.32
CA THR A 300 4.91 5.32 -23.30
C THR A 300 4.90 4.64 -24.67
N GLU A 301 3.74 4.57 -25.34
CA GLU A 301 3.53 3.85 -26.62
C GLU A 301 3.76 2.33 -26.56
N ASN A 302 3.94 1.72 -25.38
CA ASN A 302 4.23 0.28 -25.22
C ASN A 302 3.32 -0.39 -24.18
N TYR A 303 2.01 -0.33 -24.42
CA TYR A 303 0.95 -0.90 -23.57
C TYR A 303 1.21 -2.37 -23.21
N LYS A 304 1.62 -3.22 -24.16
CA LYS A 304 1.79 -4.67 -23.92
C LYS A 304 2.92 -4.98 -22.93
N ASN A 305 4.01 -4.21 -22.97
CA ASN A 305 5.09 -4.38 -21.99
C ASN A 305 4.68 -3.80 -20.63
N MET A 306 3.87 -2.73 -20.58
CA MET A 306 3.27 -2.24 -19.33
C MET A 306 2.35 -3.28 -18.68
N GLU A 307 1.47 -3.90 -19.48
CA GLU A 307 0.55 -4.95 -19.03
C GLU A 307 1.30 -6.13 -18.42
N THR A 308 2.26 -6.68 -19.16
CA THR A 308 3.06 -7.83 -18.69
C THR A 308 3.94 -7.47 -17.48
N TYR A 309 4.44 -6.23 -17.38
CA TYR A 309 5.09 -5.71 -16.18
C TYR A 309 4.14 -5.70 -14.98
N VAL A 310 2.97 -5.05 -15.09
CA VAL A 310 1.99 -4.95 -13.99
C VAL A 310 1.46 -6.32 -13.57
N LEU A 311 1.23 -7.25 -14.51
CA LEU A 311 0.85 -8.62 -14.20
C LEU A 311 1.92 -9.34 -13.36
N LYS A 312 3.21 -9.24 -13.70
CA LYS A 312 4.31 -9.84 -12.90
C LYS A 312 4.36 -9.26 -11.47
N GLN A 313 4.10 -7.97 -11.29
CA GLN A 313 4.02 -7.32 -9.97
C GLN A 313 2.84 -7.87 -9.14
N ILE A 314 1.70 -8.12 -9.79
CA ILE A 314 0.51 -8.69 -9.14
C ILE A 314 0.73 -10.17 -8.75
N TYR A 315 1.40 -10.96 -9.61
CA TYR A 315 1.77 -12.35 -9.29
C TYR A 315 2.69 -12.45 -8.07
N THR A 316 3.56 -11.47 -7.85
CA THR A 316 4.44 -11.38 -6.65
C THR A 316 3.87 -10.49 -5.54
N LYS A 317 2.56 -10.25 -5.56
CA LYS A 317 1.77 -9.54 -4.54
C LYS A 317 2.36 -8.18 -4.10
N GLN A 318 3.02 -7.46 -5.01
CA GLN A 318 3.49 -6.10 -4.72
C GLN A 318 2.28 -5.22 -4.35
N LEU A 319 2.41 -4.38 -3.33
CA LEU A 319 1.31 -3.50 -2.87
C LEU A 319 1.11 -2.29 -3.78
N TYR A 320 2.16 -1.87 -4.49
CA TYR A 320 2.14 -0.80 -5.49
C TYR A 320 3.22 -1.02 -6.54
N THR A 321 3.17 -0.30 -7.66
CA THR A 321 4.27 -0.20 -8.63
C THR A 321 4.23 1.13 -9.37
N GLU A 322 5.36 1.55 -9.94
CA GLU A 322 5.44 2.77 -10.77
C GLU A 322 5.45 2.43 -12.26
N VAL A 323 4.81 3.27 -13.07
CA VAL A 323 4.95 3.30 -14.54
C VAL A 323 5.04 4.74 -15.03
N ILE A 324 5.61 4.94 -16.21
CA ILE A 324 5.50 6.16 -17.00
C ILE A 324 4.78 5.77 -18.30
N THR A 325 3.64 6.41 -18.58
CA THR A 325 2.76 6.06 -19.72
C THR A 325 1.75 7.19 -20.00
N THR A 326 0.79 6.99 -20.92
CA THR A 326 -0.28 7.97 -21.19
C THR A 326 -1.54 7.75 -20.34
N GLU A 327 -2.40 8.78 -20.25
CA GLU A 327 -3.70 8.64 -19.60
C GLU A 327 -4.66 7.66 -20.32
N ASN A 328 -4.51 7.44 -21.63
CA ASN A 328 -5.31 6.42 -22.32
C ASN A 328 -4.89 5.02 -21.89
N ASP A 329 -3.57 4.76 -21.93
CA ASP A 329 -3.00 3.43 -21.68
C ASP A 329 -3.26 2.97 -20.24
N ILE A 330 -3.15 3.86 -19.25
CA ILE A 330 -3.46 3.51 -17.86
C ILE A 330 -4.95 3.22 -17.64
N ASN A 331 -5.85 3.97 -18.28
CA ASN A 331 -7.30 3.70 -18.20
C ASN A 331 -7.67 2.38 -18.87
N GLU A 332 -7.06 2.08 -20.02
CA GLU A 332 -7.27 0.82 -20.73
C GLU A 332 -6.68 -0.38 -19.96
N LEU A 333 -5.54 -0.20 -19.29
CA LEU A 333 -4.93 -1.23 -18.45
C LEU A 333 -5.81 -1.58 -17.25
N ILE A 334 -6.31 -0.58 -16.51
CA ILE A 334 -7.19 -0.83 -15.35
C ILE A 334 -8.43 -1.60 -15.80
N TYR A 335 -9.11 -1.13 -16.85
CA TYR A 335 -10.30 -1.77 -17.40
C TYR A 335 -10.04 -3.21 -17.87
N HIS A 336 -8.86 -3.49 -18.45
CA HIS A 336 -8.46 -4.85 -18.80
C HIS A 336 -8.33 -5.72 -17.56
N LEU A 337 -7.46 -5.30 -16.63
CA LEU A 337 -7.04 -6.11 -15.49
C LEU A 337 -8.17 -6.36 -14.48
N THR A 338 -9.07 -5.41 -14.25
CA THR A 338 -10.17 -5.60 -13.28
C THR A 338 -11.30 -6.46 -13.83
N ASP A 339 -11.79 -6.20 -15.03
CA ASP A 339 -13.09 -6.70 -15.46
C ASP A 339 -13.04 -7.75 -16.61
N LEU A 340 -12.04 -7.76 -17.51
CA LEU A 340 -12.05 -8.62 -18.71
C LEU A 340 -11.71 -10.12 -18.43
N PRO A 341 -12.16 -11.04 -19.30
CA PRO A 341 -11.53 -12.35 -19.51
C PRO A 341 -10.06 -12.20 -19.91
N ILE A 342 -9.15 -12.91 -19.23
CA ILE A 342 -7.71 -12.59 -19.24
C ILE A 342 -6.83 -13.84 -19.16
N SER A 343 -5.69 -13.82 -19.85
CA SER A 343 -4.70 -14.92 -19.89
C SER A 343 -3.70 -14.86 -18.74
N ALA A 344 -4.23 -14.70 -17.52
CA ALA A 344 -3.48 -14.65 -16.27
C ALA A 344 -4.36 -15.20 -15.13
N SER A 345 -3.83 -16.11 -14.34
CA SER A 345 -4.52 -16.73 -13.20
C SER A 345 -4.54 -15.80 -11.97
N TYR A 346 -3.36 -15.42 -11.49
CA TYR A 346 -3.18 -14.73 -10.20
C TYR A 346 -3.58 -13.25 -10.21
N ILE A 347 -3.96 -12.69 -11.36
CA ILE A 347 -4.67 -11.40 -11.41
C ILE A 347 -5.93 -11.41 -10.54
N ARG A 348 -6.63 -12.55 -10.42
CA ARG A 348 -7.81 -12.71 -9.56
C ARG A 348 -7.49 -12.76 -8.05
N HIS A 349 -6.23 -12.77 -7.63
CA HIS A 349 -5.87 -12.41 -6.26
C HIS A 349 -5.94 -10.90 -6.01
N CYS A 350 -5.72 -10.06 -7.03
CA CYS A 350 -5.90 -8.62 -6.92
C CYS A 350 -7.39 -8.27 -7.13
N ARG A 351 -8.03 -7.74 -6.08
CA ARG A 351 -9.46 -7.45 -6.03
C ARG A 351 -9.81 -5.99 -6.35
N ASN A 352 -8.84 -5.10 -6.27
CA ASN A 352 -8.97 -3.72 -6.73
C ASN A 352 -7.60 -3.19 -7.19
N ILE A 353 -7.60 -2.38 -8.24
CA ILE A 353 -6.43 -1.64 -8.72
C ILE A 353 -6.84 -0.18 -8.82
N THR A 354 -6.05 0.71 -8.22
CA THR A 354 -6.17 2.17 -8.40
C THR A 354 -4.87 2.73 -8.94
N TYR A 355 -4.90 3.97 -9.43
CA TYR A 355 -3.69 4.70 -9.78
C TYR A 355 -3.76 6.16 -9.31
N ASP A 356 -2.61 6.70 -8.92
CA ASP A 356 -2.40 8.13 -8.73
C ASP A 356 -1.56 8.69 -9.87
N LYS A 357 -2.06 9.71 -10.56
CA LYS A 357 -1.26 10.53 -11.49
C LYS A 357 -0.28 11.39 -10.68
N ARG A 358 1.01 11.38 -11.06
CA ARG A 358 2.08 12.13 -10.40
C ARG A 358 2.64 13.19 -11.35
N GLU A 359 3.95 13.23 -11.54
CA GLU A 359 4.64 14.19 -12.40
C GLU A 359 4.34 14.00 -13.90
N HIS A 360 4.37 15.10 -14.65
CA HIS A 360 4.47 15.11 -16.10
C HIS A 360 5.91 14.86 -16.52
N ILE A 361 6.12 14.07 -17.56
CA ILE A 361 7.46 13.67 -18.04
C ILE A 361 7.79 14.35 -19.36
N LYS A 362 6.93 14.18 -20.37
CA LYS A 362 7.03 14.72 -21.73
C LYS A 362 5.67 14.55 -22.41
N ASP A 363 5.33 15.42 -23.37
CA ASP A 363 4.17 15.24 -24.26
C ASP A 363 2.87 14.87 -23.51
N ASN A 364 2.24 13.71 -23.80
CA ASN A 364 1.08 13.18 -23.05
C ASN A 364 1.45 12.09 -22.01
N SER A 365 2.73 11.99 -21.66
CA SER A 365 3.28 10.96 -20.76
C SER A 365 3.50 11.48 -19.33
N TYR A 366 3.05 10.69 -18.36
CA TYR A 366 3.07 11.00 -16.93
C TYR A 366 3.56 9.79 -16.12
N ARG A 367 4.15 10.04 -14.95
CA ARG A 367 4.36 8.99 -13.94
C ARG A 367 3.04 8.68 -13.25
N PHE A 368 2.75 7.40 -13.10
CA PHE A 368 1.64 6.88 -12.30
C PHE A 368 2.15 5.92 -11.23
N ILE A 369 1.55 5.97 -10.04
CA ILE A 369 1.70 4.93 -9.03
C ILE A 369 0.43 4.09 -9.04
N LEU A 370 0.52 2.83 -9.44
CA LEU A 370 -0.57 1.87 -9.32
C LEU A 370 -0.54 1.26 -7.92
N SER A 371 -1.70 1.08 -7.29
CA SER A 371 -1.84 0.42 -5.99
C SER A 371 -2.78 -0.78 -6.08
N PHE A 372 -2.41 -1.87 -5.40
CA PHE A 372 -3.03 -3.19 -5.55
C PHE A 372 -3.64 -3.66 -4.22
N THR A 373 -4.90 -4.09 -4.23
CA THR A 373 -5.60 -4.62 -3.04
C THR A 373 -5.88 -6.11 -3.19
N TYR A 374 -5.28 -6.93 -2.33
CA TYR A 374 -5.45 -8.40 -2.34
C TYR A 374 -6.45 -8.88 -1.29
N THR A 375 -6.42 -8.27 -0.11
CA THR A 375 -7.28 -8.61 1.03
C THR A 375 -8.63 -7.88 0.95
N VAL A 376 -9.67 -8.66 0.65
CA VAL A 376 -11.08 -8.30 0.85
C VAL A 376 -11.72 -9.54 1.49
N ASP A 377 -12.36 -9.43 2.65
CA ASP A 377 -12.72 -10.54 3.56
C ASP A 377 -13.08 -11.85 2.85
N LYS A 378 -14.14 -11.79 2.03
CA LYS A 378 -14.72 -12.91 1.26
C LYS A 378 -13.72 -13.63 0.35
N TYR A 379 -12.67 -12.97 -0.09
CA TYR A 379 -11.67 -13.44 -1.06
C TYR A 379 -10.24 -13.49 -0.48
N SER A 380 -10.10 -13.30 0.84
CA SER A 380 -8.80 -13.21 1.50
C SER A 380 -8.04 -14.55 1.52
N VAL A 381 -6.71 -14.44 1.39
CA VAL A 381 -5.74 -15.54 1.33
C VAL A 381 -4.42 -15.05 1.92
N THR A 382 -3.78 -15.83 2.78
CA THR A 382 -2.45 -15.47 3.33
C THR A 382 -1.33 -15.74 2.32
N ASP A 383 -0.10 -15.37 2.64
CA ASP A 383 1.04 -15.68 1.78
C ASP A 383 1.46 -17.16 1.92
N GLU A 384 1.34 -17.73 3.12
CA GLU A 384 1.59 -19.16 3.39
C GLU A 384 0.64 -20.06 2.60
N ASP A 385 -0.64 -19.68 2.48
CA ASP A 385 -1.63 -20.39 1.67
C ASP A 385 -1.27 -20.41 0.18
N ILE A 386 -0.67 -19.34 -0.33
CA ILE A 386 -0.23 -19.25 -1.73
C ILE A 386 1.09 -20.02 -1.91
N GLU A 387 2.02 -19.94 -0.98
CA GLU A 387 3.26 -20.73 -1.02
C GLU A 387 3.01 -22.25 -0.91
N GLN A 388 2.06 -22.67 -0.07
CA GLN A 388 1.64 -24.06 0.04
C GLN A 388 0.93 -24.52 -1.24
N SER A 389 0.02 -23.71 -1.79
CA SER A 389 -0.65 -24.01 -3.06
C SER A 389 0.32 -24.10 -4.23
N GLU A 390 1.26 -23.17 -4.34
CA GLU A 390 2.30 -23.20 -5.37
C GLU A 390 3.25 -24.39 -5.18
N GLN A 391 3.48 -24.88 -3.96
CA GLN A 391 4.25 -26.10 -3.73
C GLN A 391 3.50 -27.34 -4.23
N ILE A 392 2.22 -27.48 -3.88
CA ILE A 392 1.39 -28.61 -4.35
C ILE A 392 1.29 -28.62 -5.89
N ILE A 393 1.13 -27.45 -6.52
CA ILE A 393 1.15 -27.33 -7.98
C ILE A 393 2.54 -27.65 -8.54
N ASP A 394 3.64 -27.17 -7.93
CA ASP A 394 5.00 -27.45 -8.37
C ASP A 394 5.34 -28.96 -8.34
N ASP A 395 4.90 -29.67 -7.30
CA ASP A 395 5.11 -31.11 -7.19
C ASP A 395 4.19 -31.91 -8.12
N PHE A 396 2.92 -31.51 -8.29
CA PHE A 396 2.03 -32.08 -9.30
C PHE A 396 2.62 -31.97 -10.72
N ILE A 397 3.15 -30.80 -11.09
CA ILE A 397 3.71 -30.56 -12.42
C ILE A 397 4.95 -31.43 -12.63
N LYS A 398 5.85 -31.56 -11.64
CA LYS A 398 7.02 -32.46 -11.73
C LYS A 398 6.65 -33.94 -11.81
N GLU A 399 5.58 -34.36 -11.15
CA GLU A 399 5.18 -35.77 -11.11
C GLU A 399 4.33 -36.18 -12.33
N LYS A 400 3.50 -35.28 -12.86
CA LYS A 400 2.45 -35.61 -13.84
C LYS A 400 2.62 -34.98 -15.22
N ILE A 401 3.46 -33.96 -15.40
CA ILE A 401 3.64 -33.26 -16.68
C ILE A 401 5.07 -33.47 -17.18
N THR A 402 5.22 -33.76 -18.47
CA THR A 402 6.52 -33.85 -19.14
C THR A 402 6.49 -33.09 -20.46
N ASP A 403 7.66 -32.66 -20.95
CA ASP A 403 7.77 -31.87 -22.18
C ASP A 403 7.18 -32.59 -23.40
N ASN A 404 7.34 -33.91 -23.46
CA ASN A 404 6.89 -34.79 -24.55
C ASN A 404 5.37 -34.99 -24.64
N MET A 405 4.59 -34.60 -23.62
CA MET A 405 3.12 -34.74 -23.65
C MET A 405 2.47 -33.71 -24.58
N SER A 406 1.41 -34.10 -25.29
CA SER A 406 0.64 -33.15 -26.10
C SER A 406 -0.19 -32.18 -25.24
N ASP A 407 -0.66 -31.08 -25.84
CA ASP A 407 -1.55 -30.14 -25.16
C ASP A 407 -2.80 -30.84 -24.60
N TYR A 408 -3.39 -31.75 -25.38
CA TYR A 408 -4.54 -32.55 -24.97
C TYR A 408 -4.25 -33.37 -23.71
N GLU A 409 -3.09 -34.02 -23.64
CA GLU A 409 -2.70 -34.85 -22.49
C GLU A 409 -2.49 -34.00 -21.24
N LYS A 410 -1.75 -32.88 -21.37
CA LYS A 410 -1.52 -31.91 -20.30
C LYS A 410 -2.84 -31.35 -19.76
N VAL A 411 -3.73 -30.91 -20.64
CA VAL A 411 -5.07 -30.39 -20.27
C VAL A 411 -5.94 -31.45 -19.62
N LYS A 412 -5.93 -32.69 -20.13
CA LYS A 412 -6.70 -33.81 -19.55
C LYS A 412 -6.24 -34.15 -18.13
N ILE A 413 -4.93 -34.26 -17.93
CA ILE A 413 -4.31 -34.58 -16.63
C ILE A 413 -4.64 -33.52 -15.57
N ILE A 414 -4.57 -32.23 -15.93
CA ILE A 414 -4.95 -31.12 -15.03
C ILE A 414 -6.45 -31.14 -14.71
N TYR A 415 -7.31 -31.34 -15.71
CA TYR A 415 -8.76 -31.34 -15.55
C TYR A 415 -9.27 -32.51 -14.69
N GLU A 416 -8.76 -33.73 -14.93
CA GLU A 416 -9.11 -34.90 -14.13
C GLU A 416 -8.62 -34.78 -12.69
N TYR A 417 -7.43 -34.20 -12.46
CA TYR A 417 -6.95 -33.89 -11.11
C TYR A 417 -7.90 -32.95 -10.37
N LEU A 418 -8.30 -31.84 -10.99
CA LEU A 418 -9.20 -30.87 -10.34
C LEU A 418 -10.59 -31.44 -10.06
N ILE A 419 -11.08 -32.38 -10.88
CA ILE A 419 -12.36 -33.08 -10.66
C ILE A 419 -12.27 -34.14 -9.55
N ASP A 420 -11.15 -34.86 -9.44
CA ASP A 420 -11.00 -35.93 -8.45
C ASP A 420 -10.49 -35.44 -7.09
N HIS A 421 -9.76 -34.32 -7.04
CA HIS A 421 -9.35 -33.63 -5.81
C HIS A 421 -10.42 -32.66 -5.29
N GLY A 422 -11.15 -32.02 -6.20
CA GLY A 422 -12.10 -30.96 -5.88
C GLY A 422 -13.44 -31.44 -5.32
N SER A 423 -14.12 -30.54 -4.64
CA SER A 423 -15.49 -30.69 -4.17
C SER A 423 -16.16 -29.33 -4.01
N ALA A 424 -17.33 -29.17 -4.64
CA ALA A 424 -18.11 -27.93 -4.62
C ALA A 424 -18.41 -27.46 -3.18
N ALA A 425 -18.05 -26.22 -2.88
CA ALA A 425 -18.26 -25.59 -1.57
C ALA A 425 -19.68 -25.03 -1.42
N ILE A 426 -20.67 -25.92 -1.34
CA ILE A 426 -22.09 -25.62 -1.23
C ILE A 426 -22.76 -26.36 -0.07
N ASP A 427 -23.85 -25.79 0.44
CA ASP A 427 -24.76 -26.48 1.37
C ASP A 427 -25.79 -27.34 0.65
N TYR A 428 -26.66 -28.02 1.41
CA TYR A 428 -27.71 -28.90 0.90
C TYR A 428 -28.81 -28.17 0.09
N THR A 429 -28.83 -26.83 0.08
CA THR A 429 -29.72 -26.01 -0.75
C THR A 429 -29.05 -25.58 -2.07
N GLY A 430 -27.77 -25.90 -2.26
CA GLY A 430 -26.96 -25.47 -3.40
C GLY A 430 -26.35 -24.07 -3.23
N LYS A 431 -26.46 -23.46 -2.04
CA LYS A 431 -25.91 -22.13 -1.73
C LYS A 431 -24.45 -22.26 -1.31
N THR A 432 -23.59 -21.35 -1.80
CA THR A 432 -22.17 -21.32 -1.45
C THR A 432 -21.93 -21.17 0.05
N ILE A 433 -21.09 -22.04 0.61
CA ILE A 433 -20.50 -21.90 1.94
C ILE A 433 -19.21 -21.08 1.76
N PRO A 434 -19.14 -19.80 2.19
CA PRO A 434 -18.08 -18.88 1.72
C PRO A 434 -16.67 -19.15 2.28
N TYR A 435 -16.57 -19.89 3.39
CA TYR A 435 -15.31 -20.23 4.05
C TYR A 435 -15.30 -21.70 4.49
N THR A 436 -14.13 -22.34 4.54
CA THR A 436 -13.95 -23.66 5.15
C THR A 436 -13.87 -23.58 6.68
N ASP A 437 -13.85 -24.72 7.37
CA ASP A 437 -13.69 -24.79 8.84
C ASP A 437 -12.39 -24.13 9.33
N LYS A 438 -11.35 -24.10 8.48
CA LYS A 438 -10.08 -23.40 8.74
C LYS A 438 -10.12 -21.91 8.36
N LYS A 439 -11.32 -21.37 8.09
CA LYS A 439 -11.62 -19.97 7.71
C LYS A 439 -11.04 -19.51 6.37
N ARG A 440 -10.59 -20.43 5.51
CA ARG A 440 -10.08 -20.09 4.17
C ARG A 440 -11.22 -19.80 3.20
N SER A 441 -11.06 -18.78 2.34
CA SER A 441 -12.06 -18.43 1.32
C SER A 441 -12.20 -19.53 0.26
N VAL A 442 -13.41 -20.01 0.00
CA VAL A 442 -13.67 -21.01 -1.06
C VAL A 442 -13.63 -20.42 -2.48
N TYR A 443 -13.44 -19.11 -2.60
CA TYR A 443 -13.23 -18.41 -3.87
C TYR A 443 -11.75 -18.36 -4.27
N ALA A 444 -10.84 -18.78 -3.38
CA ALA A 444 -9.41 -18.82 -3.64
C ALA A 444 -8.96 -20.15 -4.26
N PRO A 445 -8.07 -20.14 -5.27
CA PRO A 445 -7.50 -21.36 -5.85
C PRO A 445 -6.70 -22.17 -4.82
N SER A 446 -6.03 -21.52 -3.87
CA SER A 446 -5.26 -22.17 -2.81
C SER A 446 -6.13 -23.06 -1.91
N THR A 447 -7.34 -22.61 -1.55
CA THR A 447 -8.29 -23.40 -0.76
C THR A 447 -8.74 -24.67 -1.50
N LEU A 448 -8.93 -24.57 -2.83
CA LEU A 448 -9.23 -25.74 -3.65
C LEU A 448 -8.06 -26.71 -3.72
N ILE A 449 -6.81 -26.22 -3.83
CA ILE A 449 -5.59 -27.03 -3.95
C ILE A 449 -5.12 -27.62 -2.61
N ILE A 450 -5.44 -26.99 -1.47
CA ILE A 450 -5.02 -27.42 -0.12
C ILE A 450 -6.09 -28.25 0.59
N GLU A 451 -7.37 -27.97 0.36
CA GLU A 451 -8.49 -28.57 1.10
C GLU A 451 -9.51 -29.29 0.21
N GLY A 452 -9.32 -29.31 -1.12
CA GLY A 452 -10.30 -29.88 -2.05
C GLY A 452 -11.63 -29.14 -2.04
N LYS A 453 -11.68 -27.86 -1.62
CA LYS A 453 -12.93 -27.09 -1.47
C LYS A 453 -12.89 -25.77 -2.22
N GLY A 454 -13.83 -25.59 -3.16
CA GLY A 454 -13.91 -24.37 -3.94
C GLY A 454 -15.26 -24.16 -4.64
N VAL A 455 -15.44 -22.96 -5.19
CA VAL A 455 -16.47 -22.65 -6.19
C VAL A 455 -15.85 -22.37 -7.55
N CYS A 456 -16.68 -22.13 -8.58
CA CYS A 456 -16.26 -21.95 -9.97
C CYS A 456 -15.07 -21.00 -10.18
N GLU A 457 -14.97 -19.90 -9.43
CA GLU A 457 -13.82 -19.00 -9.49
C GLU A 457 -12.51 -19.67 -9.04
N ALA A 458 -12.52 -20.40 -7.92
CA ALA A 458 -11.36 -21.14 -7.41
C ALA A 458 -10.92 -22.23 -8.40
N TYR A 459 -11.87 -22.99 -8.97
CA TYR A 459 -11.60 -23.98 -10.01
C TYR A 459 -11.00 -23.35 -11.26
N ALA A 460 -11.59 -22.25 -11.75
CA ALA A 460 -11.12 -21.60 -12.97
C ALA A 460 -9.73 -20.97 -12.81
N VAL A 461 -9.43 -20.36 -11.65
CA VAL A 461 -8.10 -19.81 -11.36
C VAL A 461 -7.08 -20.93 -11.09
N ALA A 462 -7.46 -22.02 -10.43
CA ALA A 462 -6.59 -23.18 -10.24
C ALA A 462 -6.24 -23.85 -11.58
N PHE A 463 -7.21 -24.07 -12.46
CA PHE A 463 -6.96 -24.56 -13.82
C PHE A 463 -6.04 -23.60 -14.59
N SER A 464 -6.33 -22.29 -14.59
CA SER A 464 -5.45 -21.29 -15.21
C SER A 464 -4.01 -21.39 -14.70
N ARG A 465 -3.81 -21.52 -13.38
CA ARG A 465 -2.48 -21.58 -12.78
C ARG A 465 -1.73 -22.88 -13.12
N MET A 466 -2.42 -24.02 -13.06
CA MET A 466 -1.83 -25.31 -13.43
C MET A 466 -1.51 -25.38 -14.94
N ALA A 467 -2.37 -24.81 -15.79
CA ALA A 467 -2.15 -24.72 -17.23
C ALA A 467 -0.93 -23.83 -17.57
N GLU A 468 -0.81 -22.67 -16.92
CA GLU A 468 0.38 -21.80 -17.02
C GLU A 468 1.66 -22.54 -16.64
N ARG A 469 1.65 -23.27 -15.52
CA ARG A 469 2.79 -24.07 -15.05
C ARG A 469 3.15 -25.23 -15.99
N ALA A 470 2.17 -25.77 -16.72
CA ALA A 470 2.36 -26.76 -17.78
C ALA A 470 2.71 -26.16 -19.15
N GLY A 471 2.82 -24.83 -19.26
CA GLY A 471 3.19 -24.11 -20.49
C GLY A 471 2.06 -23.92 -21.52
N LEU A 472 0.80 -24.15 -21.14
CA LEU A 472 -0.37 -24.08 -22.02
C LEU A 472 -0.89 -22.64 -22.18
N GLU A 473 -1.30 -22.27 -23.40
CA GLU A 473 -2.06 -21.04 -23.63
C GLU A 473 -3.48 -21.17 -23.07
N GLN A 474 -3.83 -20.35 -22.08
CA GLN A 474 -5.12 -20.35 -21.39
C GLN A 474 -5.72 -18.95 -21.28
N LYS A 475 -7.03 -18.84 -21.06
CA LYS A 475 -7.74 -17.61 -20.70
C LYS A 475 -8.81 -17.91 -19.66
N TRP A 476 -8.81 -17.18 -18.55
CA TRP A 476 -9.89 -17.21 -17.56
C TRP A 476 -11.09 -16.43 -18.10
N VAL A 477 -12.31 -16.99 -17.98
CA VAL A 477 -13.54 -16.42 -18.54
C VAL A 477 -14.64 -16.29 -17.49
N SER A 478 -15.14 -15.06 -17.31
CA SER A 478 -16.34 -14.75 -16.56
C SER A 478 -17.60 -14.86 -17.44
N SER A 479 -18.72 -15.28 -16.85
CA SER A 479 -19.96 -15.54 -17.56
C SER A 479 -21.19 -15.39 -16.67
N ILE A 480 -22.35 -15.36 -17.32
CA ILE A 480 -23.66 -15.50 -16.69
C ILE A 480 -24.13 -16.94 -16.89
N TYR A 481 -24.22 -17.70 -15.80
CA TYR A 481 -24.93 -18.97 -15.72
C TYR A 481 -26.33 -18.75 -15.12
N SER A 482 -27.35 -19.35 -15.72
CA SER A 482 -28.70 -19.34 -15.16
C SER A 482 -29.49 -20.55 -15.66
N PRO A 483 -30.12 -21.35 -14.77
CA PRO A 483 -31.04 -22.41 -15.19
C PRO A 483 -32.11 -21.89 -16.17
N TYR A 484 -32.55 -20.65 -16.00
CA TYR A 484 -33.60 -20.00 -16.80
C TYR A 484 -33.23 -19.70 -18.27
N ILE A 485 -31.96 -19.85 -18.68
CA ILE A 485 -31.55 -19.80 -20.11
C ILE A 485 -31.28 -21.18 -20.72
N THR A 486 -31.47 -22.25 -19.94
CA THR A 486 -31.30 -23.65 -20.37
C THR A 486 -32.63 -24.43 -20.28
N TYR A 487 -33.43 -24.16 -19.25
CA TYR A 487 -34.65 -24.89 -18.92
C TYR A 487 -35.87 -23.95 -18.88
N GLY A 488 -36.98 -24.40 -19.46
CA GLY A 488 -38.22 -23.64 -19.62
C GLY A 488 -38.86 -23.90 -20.99
N THR A 489 -39.92 -23.16 -21.33
CA THR A 489 -40.43 -23.13 -22.72
C THR A 489 -39.49 -22.32 -23.63
N SER A 490 -39.57 -22.52 -24.94
CA SER A 490 -38.76 -21.77 -25.92
C SER A 490 -38.88 -20.25 -25.76
N ASP A 491 -40.08 -19.74 -25.49
CA ASP A 491 -40.33 -18.31 -25.27
C ASP A 491 -39.74 -17.81 -23.96
N GLN A 492 -39.80 -18.61 -22.89
CA GLN A 492 -39.15 -18.29 -21.61
C GLN A 492 -37.63 -18.22 -21.79
N ILE A 493 -37.03 -19.24 -22.40
CA ILE A 493 -35.59 -19.31 -22.67
C ILE A 493 -35.15 -18.11 -23.54
N LYS A 494 -35.88 -17.82 -24.62
CA LYS A 494 -35.61 -16.66 -25.49
C LYS A 494 -35.67 -15.33 -24.71
N LYS A 495 -36.77 -15.08 -24.00
CA LYS A 495 -36.96 -13.86 -23.18
C LYS A 495 -35.86 -13.70 -22.14
N ASN A 496 -35.43 -14.79 -21.50
CA ASN A 496 -34.36 -14.78 -20.53
C ASN A 496 -33.00 -14.50 -21.19
N LYS A 497 -32.67 -15.15 -22.32
CA LYS A 497 -31.46 -14.86 -23.10
C LYS A 497 -31.41 -13.39 -23.53
N GLU A 498 -32.52 -12.80 -24.00
CA GLU A 498 -32.61 -11.36 -24.30
C GLU A 498 -32.34 -10.44 -23.09
N ILE A 499 -32.86 -10.78 -21.91
CA ILE A 499 -32.63 -10.03 -20.66
C ILE A 499 -31.14 -10.07 -20.26
N TYR A 500 -30.50 -11.24 -20.35
CA TYR A 500 -29.09 -11.37 -20.01
C TYR A 500 -28.17 -10.76 -21.08
N GLN A 501 -28.52 -10.81 -22.38
CA GLN A 501 -27.78 -10.12 -23.43
C GLN A 501 -27.76 -8.60 -23.22
N LYS A 502 -28.89 -8.00 -22.82
CA LYS A 502 -28.97 -6.56 -22.47
C LYS A 502 -28.16 -6.20 -21.23
N LYS A 503 -27.86 -7.16 -20.33
CA LYS A 503 -26.88 -6.95 -19.25
C LYS A 503 -25.46 -6.97 -19.79
N LEU A 504 -25.09 -7.99 -20.57
CA LEU A 504 -23.76 -8.10 -21.18
C LEU A 504 -23.41 -6.89 -22.07
N GLN A 505 -24.37 -6.31 -22.80
CA GLN A 505 -24.17 -5.10 -23.60
C GLN A 505 -23.77 -3.85 -22.78
N LYS A 506 -24.02 -3.79 -21.46
CA LYS A 506 -23.52 -2.69 -20.63
C LYS A 506 -22.00 -2.73 -20.42
N TYR A 507 -21.40 -3.88 -20.66
CA TYR A 507 -19.95 -4.02 -20.62
C TYR A 507 -19.27 -3.19 -21.71
N ASP A 508 -19.90 -3.12 -22.90
CA ASP A 508 -19.35 -2.45 -24.07
C ASP A 508 -19.17 -0.93 -23.89
N SER A 509 -19.93 -0.31 -22.97
CA SER A 509 -19.77 1.09 -22.58
C SER A 509 -18.79 1.31 -21.42
N ARG A 510 -17.91 0.33 -21.13
CA ARG A 510 -16.93 0.31 -20.02
C ARG A 510 -17.57 0.48 -18.63
N GLN A 511 -18.86 0.16 -18.45
CA GLN A 511 -19.55 0.20 -17.16
C GLN A 511 -19.34 -1.11 -16.39
N LYS A 512 -18.97 -1.03 -15.10
CA LYS A 512 -18.82 -2.21 -14.23
C LYS A 512 -20.09 -3.05 -14.22
N ILE A 513 -20.02 -4.29 -14.70
CA ILE A 513 -21.16 -5.22 -14.65
C ILE A 513 -21.27 -5.81 -13.25
N LEU A 514 -22.40 -5.52 -12.61
CA LEU A 514 -22.90 -6.31 -11.48
C LEU A 514 -23.50 -7.63 -12.02
N ASN A 515 -23.07 -8.75 -11.41
CA ASN A 515 -23.64 -10.10 -11.56
C ASN A 515 -23.21 -10.93 -12.79
N LEU A 516 -21.92 -10.94 -13.15
CA LEU A 516 -21.32 -12.18 -13.69
C LEU A 516 -21.18 -13.16 -12.51
N ASN A 517 -21.73 -14.37 -12.64
CA ASN A 517 -21.93 -15.30 -11.51
C ASN A 517 -21.30 -16.69 -11.71
N HIS A 518 -20.64 -16.94 -12.84
CA HIS A 518 -19.93 -18.19 -13.10
C HIS A 518 -18.62 -17.96 -13.84
N ALA A 519 -17.60 -18.75 -13.52
CA ALA A 519 -16.26 -18.69 -14.11
C ALA A 519 -15.81 -20.06 -14.63
N TRP A 520 -15.09 -20.05 -15.75
CA TRP A 520 -14.56 -21.22 -16.45
C TRP A 520 -13.36 -20.79 -17.32
N ASN A 521 -12.81 -21.66 -18.16
CA ASN A 521 -11.59 -21.35 -18.92
C ASN A 521 -11.71 -21.65 -20.42
N GLN A 522 -11.02 -20.85 -21.23
CA GLN A 522 -10.57 -21.29 -22.54
C GLN A 522 -9.14 -21.81 -22.44
N VAL A 523 -8.83 -22.86 -23.20
CA VAL A 523 -7.49 -23.40 -23.32
C VAL A 523 -7.22 -23.78 -24.78
N LYS A 524 -5.99 -23.57 -25.22
CA LYS A 524 -5.54 -23.91 -26.57
C LYS A 524 -4.97 -25.32 -26.57
N VAL A 525 -5.38 -26.12 -27.54
CA VAL A 525 -4.91 -27.48 -27.78
C VAL A 525 -4.65 -27.61 -29.27
N GLU A 526 -3.42 -27.98 -29.64
CA GLU A 526 -3.04 -28.30 -31.03
C GLU A 526 -3.33 -27.13 -32.00
N GLY A 527 -3.18 -25.90 -31.48
CA GLY A 527 -3.40 -24.64 -32.20
C GLY A 527 -4.83 -24.09 -32.13
N GLN A 528 -5.83 -24.89 -31.77
CA GLN A 528 -7.24 -24.48 -31.67
C GLN A 528 -7.63 -24.17 -30.22
N TRP A 529 -8.53 -23.20 -30.01
CA TRP A 529 -9.08 -22.91 -28.69
C TRP A 529 -10.27 -23.82 -28.37
N TYR A 530 -10.45 -24.19 -27.11
CA TYR A 530 -11.62 -24.93 -26.61
C TYR A 530 -12.07 -24.42 -25.24
N ASN A 531 -13.36 -24.62 -24.92
CA ASN A 531 -13.95 -24.25 -23.65
C ASN A 531 -13.87 -25.41 -22.63
N ILE A 532 -13.55 -25.11 -21.36
CA ILE A 532 -13.40 -26.12 -20.30
C ILE A 532 -13.92 -25.59 -18.95
N ASP A 533 -14.66 -26.43 -18.19
CA ASP A 533 -15.29 -26.06 -16.91
C ASP A 533 -15.19 -27.21 -15.89
N ALA A 534 -14.13 -27.18 -15.08
CA ALA A 534 -13.85 -28.21 -14.08
C ALA A 534 -14.87 -28.22 -12.92
N TYR A 535 -15.45 -27.06 -12.57
CA TYR A 535 -16.44 -26.96 -11.50
C TYR A 535 -17.72 -27.71 -11.84
N HIS A 536 -18.27 -27.51 -13.04
CA HIS A 536 -19.45 -28.27 -13.45
C HIS A 536 -19.12 -29.73 -13.79
N GLY A 537 -17.90 -30.06 -14.25
CA GLY A 537 -17.44 -31.45 -14.40
C GLY A 537 -17.44 -32.24 -13.09
N GLU A 538 -16.98 -31.61 -11.99
CA GLU A 538 -17.03 -32.18 -10.64
C GLU A 538 -18.45 -32.23 -10.09
N TYR A 539 -19.17 -31.11 -10.11
CA TYR A 539 -20.54 -30.99 -9.58
C TYR A 539 -21.53 -31.98 -10.24
N THR A 540 -21.46 -32.16 -11.56
CA THR A 540 -22.28 -33.17 -12.26
C THR A 540 -21.87 -34.61 -11.94
N THR A 541 -20.59 -34.85 -11.66
CA THR A 541 -20.10 -36.14 -11.16
C THR A 541 -20.58 -36.43 -9.73
N ILE A 542 -20.84 -35.41 -8.89
CA ILE A 542 -21.60 -35.60 -7.63
C ILE A 542 -23.06 -35.96 -7.92
N LEU A 543 -23.77 -35.19 -8.75
CA LEU A 543 -25.18 -35.42 -9.02
C LEU A 543 -25.47 -36.81 -9.62
N ASN A 544 -24.53 -37.38 -10.39
CA ASN A 544 -24.67 -38.72 -10.94
C ASN A 544 -24.40 -39.86 -9.92
N LYS A 545 -23.66 -39.63 -8.84
CA LYS A 545 -23.32 -40.68 -7.83
C LYS A 545 -24.54 -41.18 -7.04
N THR A 546 -25.67 -40.49 -7.10
CA THR A 546 -26.95 -40.94 -6.52
C THR A 546 -27.69 -41.93 -7.41
N ASN A 547 -27.33 -42.02 -8.71
CA ASN A 547 -27.87 -43.00 -9.65
C ASN A 547 -26.94 -44.23 -9.72
N GLN A 548 -27.51 -45.41 -9.91
CA GLN A 548 -26.82 -46.71 -9.80
C GLN A 548 -25.82 -47.03 -10.93
N ASN A 549 -25.36 -46.03 -11.71
CA ASN A 549 -24.39 -46.24 -12.79
C ASN A 549 -23.52 -44.97 -13.00
N PRO A 550 -22.52 -44.73 -12.12
CA PRO A 550 -21.77 -43.48 -12.10
C PRO A 550 -20.68 -43.42 -13.19
N LYS A 551 -21.07 -43.11 -14.42
CA LYS A 551 -20.13 -42.48 -15.37
C LYS A 551 -19.80 -41.08 -14.87
N LYS A 552 -18.51 -40.79 -14.70
CA LYS A 552 -18.00 -39.42 -14.53
C LYS A 552 -18.37 -38.64 -15.79
N ASP A 553 -19.07 -37.51 -15.65
CA ASP A 553 -19.53 -36.69 -16.79
C ASP A 553 -18.44 -35.71 -17.28
N ILE A 554 -17.16 -36.10 -17.12
CA ILE A 554 -15.95 -35.41 -17.57
C ILE A 554 -16.14 -34.83 -18.99
N ASP A 555 -16.61 -35.67 -19.91
CA ASP A 555 -16.79 -35.38 -21.34
C ASP A 555 -17.90 -34.35 -21.65
N LYS A 556 -18.71 -33.91 -20.67
CA LYS A 556 -19.72 -32.84 -20.91
C LYS A 556 -19.11 -31.44 -20.92
N PHE A 557 -18.06 -31.21 -20.14
CA PHE A 557 -17.42 -29.90 -19.97
C PHE A 557 -15.95 -29.88 -20.35
N PHE A 558 -15.44 -30.96 -20.94
CA PHE A 558 -14.07 -31.07 -21.44
C PHE A 558 -13.99 -30.73 -22.94
N LEU A 559 -13.11 -29.77 -23.28
CA LEU A 559 -12.76 -29.34 -24.65
C LEU A 559 -13.97 -29.12 -25.60
N LYS A 560 -14.82 -28.15 -25.24
CA LYS A 560 -16.14 -27.91 -25.85
C LYS A 560 -16.22 -26.69 -26.74
N SER A 561 -17.14 -26.75 -27.71
CA SER A 561 -17.53 -25.62 -28.53
C SER A 561 -18.26 -24.53 -27.76
N ASP A 562 -18.30 -23.34 -28.36
CA ASP A 562 -19.13 -22.23 -27.90
C ASP A 562 -20.60 -22.63 -27.88
N LYS A 563 -21.05 -23.32 -28.94
CA LYS A 563 -22.42 -23.85 -29.05
C LYS A 563 -22.76 -24.81 -27.90
N THR A 564 -21.88 -25.77 -27.60
CA THR A 564 -22.09 -26.70 -26.47
C THR A 564 -22.17 -25.98 -25.12
N PHE A 565 -21.43 -24.87 -24.92
CA PHE A 565 -21.52 -24.06 -23.69
C PHE A 565 -22.73 -23.12 -23.63
N GLU A 566 -23.35 -22.75 -24.76
CA GLU A 566 -24.55 -21.91 -24.85
C GLU A 566 -25.89 -22.66 -24.86
N GLU A 567 -25.91 -23.87 -25.43
CA GLU A 567 -27.11 -24.68 -25.69
C GLU A 567 -27.12 -26.02 -24.94
N GLY A 568 -25.97 -26.47 -24.43
CA GLY A 568 -25.83 -27.76 -23.76
C GLY A 568 -26.26 -27.76 -22.29
N PHE A 569 -25.85 -28.81 -21.58
CA PHE A 569 -26.13 -28.97 -20.16
C PHE A 569 -25.50 -27.81 -19.36
N CYS A 570 -26.29 -27.12 -18.54
CA CYS A 570 -25.89 -25.86 -17.88
C CYS A 570 -25.40 -24.79 -18.88
N GLY A 571 -26.28 -24.36 -19.79
CA GLY A 571 -26.02 -23.29 -20.75
C GLY A 571 -25.70 -21.94 -20.07
N ARG A 572 -24.76 -21.19 -20.65
CA ARG A 572 -24.25 -19.90 -20.14
C ARG A 572 -24.16 -18.84 -21.24
N MET A 573 -24.02 -17.58 -20.86
CA MET A 573 -23.82 -16.44 -21.77
C MET A 573 -22.61 -15.60 -21.33
N TRP A 574 -21.81 -15.14 -22.28
CA TRP A 574 -20.59 -14.37 -22.01
C TRP A 574 -20.26 -13.39 -23.15
N ILE A 575 -19.24 -12.56 -22.93
CA ILE A 575 -18.88 -11.45 -23.83
C ILE A 575 -17.95 -11.98 -24.93
N LYS A 576 -18.54 -12.51 -26.00
CA LYS A 576 -17.86 -13.23 -27.09
C LYS A 576 -16.62 -12.53 -27.64
N LYS A 577 -16.67 -11.21 -27.83
CA LYS A 577 -15.57 -10.39 -28.38
C LYS A 577 -14.31 -10.32 -27.50
N LEU A 578 -14.34 -10.86 -26.28
CA LEU A 578 -13.20 -10.93 -25.35
C LEU A 578 -12.63 -12.35 -25.22
N THR A 579 -13.42 -13.36 -25.63
CA THR A 579 -13.00 -14.76 -25.76
C THR A 579 -12.52 -15.05 -27.18
N ASN A 580 -11.84 -16.16 -27.35
CA ASN A 580 -11.57 -16.73 -28.67
C ASN A 580 -12.83 -17.47 -29.16
N GLU A 581 -13.04 -17.58 -30.46
CA GLU A 581 -14.14 -18.37 -31.03
C GLU A 581 -13.82 -19.88 -30.97
N VAL A 582 -14.79 -20.69 -30.54
CA VAL A 582 -14.67 -22.17 -30.56
C VAL A 582 -15.76 -22.81 -31.41
N LEU A 583 -15.38 -23.17 -32.65
CA LEU A 583 -16.28 -23.66 -33.69
C LEU A 583 -16.86 -25.06 -33.44
N SER A 584 -16.11 -25.96 -32.79
CA SER A 584 -16.49 -27.37 -32.62
C SER A 584 -15.90 -27.99 -31.35
N ASP A 585 -16.61 -28.96 -30.77
CA ASP A 585 -16.07 -29.85 -29.74
C ASP A 585 -14.82 -30.59 -30.28
N TYR A 586 -13.83 -30.82 -29.41
CA TYR A 586 -12.64 -31.60 -29.75
C TYR A 586 -13.01 -33.03 -30.12
N LYS A 587 -12.33 -33.58 -31.14
CA LYS A 587 -12.45 -34.96 -31.59
C LYS A 587 -11.08 -35.61 -31.51
N LYS A 588 -11.02 -36.76 -30.84
CA LYS A 588 -9.84 -37.63 -30.74
C LYS A 588 -9.91 -38.74 -31.78
#